data_AF-A0A6I7NNM9-F1
#
_entry.id   AF-A0A6I7NNM9-F1
#
_cell.length_a   1.000
_cell.length_b   1.000
_cell.length_c   1.000
_cell.angle_alpha   90.00
_cell.angle_beta   90.00
_cell.angle_gamma   90.00
#
_symmetry.space_group_name_H-M   'P 1'
#
loop_
_entity.id
_entity.type
_entity.pdbx_description
1 polymer ?
#
loop_
_entity_poly.entity_id
_entity_poly.type
_entity_poly.pdbx_seq_one_letter_code
_entity_poly.pdbx_strand_id
1 'polypeptide(L)'
;DKGDKGDKGDKGDKGDPGTANVIYSDWFFPNWDDLDTPRVKRMRVFDSNFSSARSNGVILFYWTTNNGSTHLLPWQTFSVSTGNLIINRTVNIRGASGRAEVTIRKYGSDFTATETDGQVGSTTHNRIRYVIIPGGVPAKLPSDFFEDYQAVVEMFGIPE
;
A
#
# COMPACT_ATOMS: atom_id res chain seq x y z
N ASP A 1 -19.97 61.27 3.68
CA ASP A 1 -19.01 60.74 2.70
C ASP A 1 -18.88 59.24 2.84
N LYS A 2 -19.02 58.50 1.73
CA LYS A 2 -18.97 57.03 1.72
C LYS A 2 -17.61 56.64 1.14
N GLY A 3 -16.76 56.06 1.98
CA GLY A 3 -15.37 55.72 1.62
C GLY A 3 -15.29 54.74 0.46
N ASP A 4 -14.26 54.92 -0.37
CA ASP A 4 -14.02 54.13 -1.56
C ASP A 4 -13.86 52.64 -1.21
N LYS A 5 -14.45 51.79 -2.05
CA LYS A 5 -14.38 50.34 -1.93
C LYS A 5 -12.98 49.90 -2.33
N GLY A 6 -12.23 49.31 -1.39
CA GLY A 6 -10.88 48.82 -1.62
C GLY A 6 -10.80 47.81 -2.77
N ASP A 7 -9.66 47.82 -3.45
CA ASP A 7 -9.39 46.97 -4.61
C ASP A 7 -9.45 45.49 -4.25
N LYS A 8 -9.90 44.68 -5.22
CA LYS A 8 -9.94 43.22 -5.08
C LYS A 8 -8.51 42.70 -5.14
N GLY A 9 -8.07 42.04 -4.06
CA GLY A 9 -6.75 41.40 -3.99
C GLY A 9 -6.51 40.40 -5.12
N ASP A 10 -5.24 40.25 -5.49
CA ASP A 10 -4.79 39.37 -6.55
C ASP A 10 -5.15 37.90 -6.25
N LYS A 11 -5.40 37.14 -7.31
CA LYS A 11 -5.63 35.70 -7.22
C LYS A 11 -4.28 35.04 -6.88
N GLY A 12 -4.21 34.35 -5.75
CA GLY A 12 -3.01 33.60 -5.35
C GLY A 12 -2.55 32.59 -6.41
N ASP A 13 -1.24 32.35 -6.45
CA ASP A 13 -0.62 31.43 -7.39
C ASP A 13 -1.13 30.00 -7.23
N LYS A 14 -1.22 29.29 -8.35
CA LYS A 14 -1.57 27.87 -8.35
C LYS A 14 -0.38 27.08 -7.81
N GLY A 15 -0.56 26.35 -6.71
CA GLY A 15 0.47 25.45 -6.17
C GLY A 15 0.95 24.42 -7.20
N ASP A 16 2.22 24.02 -7.10
CA ASP A 16 2.85 23.09 -8.03
C ASP A 16 2.14 21.72 -8.05
N PRO A 17 2.00 21.07 -9.23
CA PRO A 17 1.48 19.71 -9.31
C PRO A 17 2.35 18.73 -8.52
N GLY A 18 1.74 17.95 -7.62
CA GLY A 18 2.43 16.86 -6.93
C GLY A 18 2.92 15.77 -7.91
N THR A 19 4.12 15.23 -7.69
CA THR A 19 4.85 14.35 -8.63
C THR A 19 4.61 12.85 -8.42
N ALA A 20 3.50 12.43 -7.80
CA ALA A 20 3.29 11.03 -7.43
C ALA A 20 3.03 10.13 -8.65
N ASN A 21 4.09 9.67 -9.32
CA ASN A 21 4.02 8.61 -10.30
C ASN A 21 3.82 7.28 -9.56
N VAL A 22 2.59 6.78 -9.54
CA VAL A 22 2.25 5.48 -8.97
C VAL A 22 2.81 4.38 -9.87
N ILE A 23 3.68 3.53 -9.32
CA ILE A 23 4.25 2.36 -10.02
C ILE A 23 3.47 1.14 -9.56
N TYR A 24 3.07 0.25 -10.47
CA TYR A 24 2.36 -0.97 -10.11
C TYR A 24 2.86 -2.16 -10.92
N SER A 25 2.72 -3.34 -10.35
CA SER A 25 2.95 -4.59 -11.07
C SER A 25 1.71 -5.01 -11.85
N ASP A 26 1.90 -5.80 -12.90
CA ASP A 26 0.85 -6.67 -13.39
C ASP A 26 0.39 -7.63 -12.28
N TRP A 27 -0.81 -8.20 -12.47
CA TRP A 27 -1.25 -9.30 -11.63
C TRP A 27 -0.45 -10.56 -11.98
N PHE A 28 0.15 -11.20 -10.98
CA PHE A 28 0.93 -12.43 -11.15
C PHE A 28 0.45 -13.55 -10.24
N PHE A 29 0.79 -14.79 -10.59
CA PHE A 29 0.46 -15.96 -9.78
C PHE A 29 1.47 -16.17 -8.65
N PRO A 30 1.03 -16.67 -7.48
CA PRO A 30 1.96 -17.15 -6.46
C PRO A 30 2.81 -18.31 -7.01
N ASN A 31 4.10 -18.32 -6.66
CA ASN A 31 5.07 -19.34 -7.11
C ASN A 31 5.76 -20.12 -5.98
N TRP A 32 5.56 -19.71 -4.72
CA TRP A 32 6.05 -20.39 -3.50
C TRP A 32 7.53 -20.80 -3.50
N ASP A 33 8.37 -19.95 -4.09
CA ASP A 33 9.79 -20.21 -4.38
C ASP A 33 10.75 -20.21 -3.18
N ASP A 34 10.27 -19.92 -1.96
CA ASP A 34 11.12 -19.79 -0.75
C ASP A 34 10.80 -20.86 0.30
N LEU A 35 9.52 -21.11 0.55
CA LEU A 35 9.07 -22.13 1.49
C LEU A 35 7.78 -22.73 0.96
N ASP A 36 7.74 -24.05 0.81
CA ASP A 36 6.53 -24.77 0.45
C ASP A 36 6.31 -25.95 1.39
N THR A 37 5.43 -25.76 2.36
CA THR A 37 5.00 -26.81 3.29
C THR A 37 3.47 -26.88 3.31
N PRO A 38 2.87 -27.98 3.79
CA PRO A 38 1.41 -28.13 3.80
C PRO A 38 0.65 -27.02 4.54
N ARG A 39 1.29 -26.32 5.49
CA ARG A 39 0.65 -25.28 6.32
C ARG A 39 1.27 -23.89 6.23
N VAL A 40 2.42 -23.76 5.58
CA VAL A 40 3.12 -22.49 5.41
C VAL A 40 3.71 -22.46 4.02
N LYS A 41 3.35 -21.42 3.27
CA LYS A 41 3.99 -21.12 1.99
C LYS A 41 4.56 -19.71 2.00
N ARG A 42 5.72 -19.52 1.38
CA ARG A 42 6.38 -18.23 1.25
C ARG A 42 6.95 -18.09 -0.15
N MET A 43 6.80 -16.90 -0.70
CA MET A 43 7.42 -16.50 -1.96
C MET A 43 8.15 -15.17 -1.80
N ARG A 44 9.13 -14.95 -2.68
CA ARG A 44 9.88 -13.70 -2.79
C ARG A 44 9.42 -12.93 -4.02
N VAL A 45 9.25 -11.62 -3.85
CA VAL A 45 8.95 -10.67 -4.93
C VAL A 45 10.07 -9.65 -4.97
N PHE A 46 10.57 -9.37 -6.17
CA PHE A 46 11.68 -8.45 -6.39
C PHE A 46 11.22 -7.27 -7.23
N ASP A 47 11.61 -6.06 -6.81
CA ASP A 47 11.47 -4.84 -7.59
C ASP A 47 12.60 -3.89 -7.16
N SER A 48 13.28 -3.29 -8.14
CA SER A 48 14.37 -2.34 -7.89
C SER A 48 13.93 -1.13 -7.05
N ASN A 49 12.64 -0.79 -7.06
CA ASN A 49 12.08 0.35 -6.34
C ASN A 49 11.70 0.02 -4.88
N PHE A 50 11.75 -1.24 -4.44
CA PHE A 50 11.37 -1.58 -3.06
C PHE A 50 12.27 -0.93 -2.00
N SER A 51 13.58 -0.78 -2.29
CA SER A 51 14.51 -0.17 -1.34
C SER A 51 14.24 1.32 -1.12
N SER A 52 14.00 2.07 -2.21
CA SER A 52 13.67 3.50 -2.15
C SER A 52 12.28 3.72 -1.57
N ALA A 53 11.29 2.94 -2.02
CA ALA A 53 9.91 3.02 -1.54
C ALA A 53 9.78 2.65 -0.06
N ARG A 54 10.56 1.69 0.45
CA ARG A 54 10.59 1.40 1.90
C ARG A 54 11.05 2.58 2.73
N SER A 55 12.00 3.36 2.21
CA SER A 55 12.65 4.43 2.97
C SER A 55 11.77 5.67 3.06
N ASN A 56 11.20 6.09 1.93
CA ASN A 56 10.51 7.38 1.83
C ASN A 56 9.11 7.30 1.20
N GLY A 57 8.66 6.12 0.79
CA GLY A 57 7.37 5.93 0.12
C GLY A 57 6.51 4.87 0.81
N VAL A 58 5.65 4.24 0.03
CA VAL A 58 4.76 3.15 0.47
C VAL A 58 4.77 2.02 -0.55
N ILE A 59 4.73 0.79 -0.05
CA ILE A 59 4.55 -0.42 -0.85
C ILE A 59 3.30 -1.13 -0.33
N LEU A 60 2.31 -1.29 -1.21
CA LEU A 60 1.04 -1.96 -0.93
C LEU A 60 0.97 -3.25 -1.72
N PHE A 61 0.59 -4.35 -1.08
CA PHE A 61 0.34 -5.62 -1.76
C PHE A 61 -1.15 -5.94 -1.73
N TYR A 62 -1.65 -6.43 -2.84
CA TYR A 62 -3.04 -6.84 -3.01
C TYR A 62 -3.12 -8.32 -3.38
N TRP A 63 -4.15 -8.98 -2.88
CA TRP A 63 -4.47 -10.37 -3.17
C TRP A 63 -5.88 -10.47 -3.73
N THR A 64 -6.04 -11.06 -4.90
CA THR A 64 -7.34 -11.35 -5.50
C THR A 64 -7.65 -12.84 -5.43
N THR A 65 -8.88 -13.16 -5.05
CA THR A 65 -9.38 -14.55 -4.99
C THR A 65 -10.18 -14.93 -6.23
N ASN A 66 -10.57 -16.20 -6.37
CA ASN A 66 -11.28 -16.73 -7.56
C ASN A 66 -12.60 -16.02 -7.89
N ASN A 67 -13.24 -15.39 -6.89
CA ASN A 67 -14.49 -14.66 -7.08
C ASN A 67 -14.27 -13.18 -7.48
N GLY A 68 -13.02 -12.76 -7.71
CA GLY A 68 -12.66 -11.38 -8.06
C GLY A 68 -12.48 -10.43 -6.87
N SER A 69 -12.79 -10.86 -5.64
CA SER A 69 -12.58 -10.05 -4.43
C SER A 69 -11.11 -9.77 -4.25
N THR A 70 -10.78 -8.49 -4.02
CA THR A 70 -9.41 -8.00 -3.89
C THR A 70 -9.20 -7.42 -2.49
N HIS A 71 -8.14 -7.86 -1.82
CA HIS A 71 -7.82 -7.49 -0.44
C HIS A 71 -6.42 -6.89 -0.35
N LEU A 72 -6.27 -5.80 0.40
CA LEU A 72 -4.96 -5.30 0.80
C LEU A 72 -4.33 -6.28 1.80
N LEU A 73 -3.02 -6.52 1.70
CA LEU A 73 -2.26 -7.30 2.66
C LEU A 73 -1.65 -6.40 3.76
N PRO A 74 -1.58 -6.89 5.02
CA PRO A 74 -1.95 -8.23 5.47
C PRO A 74 -3.47 -8.47 5.51
N TRP A 75 -3.88 -9.72 5.26
CA TRP A 75 -5.29 -10.12 5.28
C TRP A 75 -5.47 -11.48 5.95
N GLN A 76 -6.52 -11.60 6.76
CA GLN A 76 -6.82 -12.78 7.55
C GLN A 76 -8.22 -13.32 7.21
N THR A 77 -8.34 -14.64 7.21
CA THR A 77 -9.61 -15.34 7.04
C THR A 77 -9.96 -16.02 8.35
N PHE A 78 -11.16 -15.76 8.87
CA PHE A 78 -11.67 -16.35 10.11
C PHE A 78 -12.85 -17.29 9.82
N SER A 79 -13.03 -18.29 10.67
CA SER A 79 -14.21 -19.15 10.67
C SER A 79 -15.42 -18.37 11.13
N VAL A 80 -16.47 -18.34 10.32
CA VAL A 80 -17.74 -17.68 10.69
C VAL A 80 -18.47 -18.41 11.82
N SER A 81 -18.23 -19.70 12.02
CA SER A 81 -18.88 -20.51 13.05
C SER A 81 -18.14 -20.50 14.38
N THR A 82 -16.80 -20.49 14.35
CA THR A 82 -15.98 -20.62 15.58
C THR A 82 -15.20 -19.35 15.93
N GLY A 83 -15.12 -18.38 15.02
CA GLY A 83 -14.26 -17.19 15.19
C GLY A 83 -12.76 -17.46 15.06
N ASN A 84 -12.36 -18.73 14.86
CA ASN A 84 -10.93 -19.09 14.77
C ASN A 84 -10.28 -18.55 13.51
N LEU A 85 -9.02 -18.11 13.63
CA LEU A 85 -8.18 -17.77 12.48
C LEU A 85 -7.92 -19.03 11.64
N ILE A 86 -8.23 -18.96 10.34
CA ILE A 86 -8.05 -20.05 9.38
C ILE A 86 -6.80 -19.82 8.53
N ILE A 87 -6.70 -18.65 7.89
CA ILE A 87 -5.55 -18.29 7.04
C ILE A 87 -5.05 -16.92 7.45
N ASN A 88 -3.74 -16.79 7.64
CA ASN A 88 -3.06 -15.51 7.77
C ASN A 88 -2.19 -15.27 6.53
N ARG A 89 -2.32 -14.10 5.89
CA ARG A 89 -1.52 -13.67 4.74
C ARG A 89 -0.80 -12.38 5.08
N THR A 90 0.51 -12.38 4.97
CA THR A 90 1.38 -11.28 5.41
C THR A 90 2.41 -10.94 4.36
N VAL A 91 2.92 -9.71 4.39
CA VAL A 91 4.04 -9.27 3.57
C VAL A 91 5.09 -8.64 4.46
N ASN A 92 6.35 -9.03 4.24
CA ASN A 92 7.50 -8.39 4.89
C ASN A 92 8.39 -7.78 3.81
N ILE A 93 8.60 -6.46 3.88
CA ILE A 93 9.56 -5.78 2.98
C ILE A 93 10.95 -5.81 3.62
N ARG A 94 11.87 -6.57 3.03
CA ARG A 94 13.26 -6.66 3.50
C ARG A 94 14.15 -5.64 2.80
N GLY A 95 14.31 -4.49 3.45
CA GLY A 95 14.96 -3.29 2.91
C GLY A 95 16.39 -3.46 2.41
N ALA A 96 17.23 -4.22 3.10
CA ALA A 96 18.62 -4.44 2.67
C ALA A 96 18.73 -5.31 1.40
N SER A 97 17.69 -6.08 1.08
CA SER A 97 17.68 -7.05 -0.02
C SER A 97 16.80 -6.65 -1.21
N GLY A 98 16.13 -5.49 -1.18
CA GLY A 98 15.27 -5.03 -2.27
C GLY A 98 14.13 -6.00 -2.62
N ARG A 99 13.63 -6.77 -1.64
CA ARG A 99 12.61 -7.81 -1.86
C ARG A 99 11.48 -7.75 -0.85
N ALA A 100 10.32 -8.24 -1.26
CA ALA A 100 9.19 -8.52 -0.39
C ALA A 100 9.04 -10.03 -0.21
N GLU A 101 8.67 -10.47 0.99
CA GLU A 101 8.33 -11.85 1.30
C GLU A 101 6.84 -11.95 1.60
N VAL A 102 6.08 -12.57 0.69
CA VAL A 102 4.66 -12.86 0.90
C VAL A 102 4.57 -14.23 1.57
N THR A 103 4.01 -14.28 2.78
CA THR A 103 3.85 -15.51 3.55
C THR A 103 2.39 -15.77 3.85
N ILE A 104 1.94 -16.99 3.55
CA ILE A 104 0.63 -17.49 3.97
C ILE A 104 0.78 -18.65 4.96
N ARG A 105 -0.08 -18.67 5.97
CA ARG A 105 -0.14 -19.73 6.99
C ARG A 105 -1.56 -20.20 7.19
N LYS A 106 -1.76 -21.51 7.14
CA LYS A 106 -3.01 -22.20 7.47
C LYS A 106 -2.99 -22.68 8.91
N TYR A 107 -4.14 -22.62 9.56
CA TYR A 107 -4.38 -23.16 10.89
C TYR A 107 -5.50 -24.21 10.85
N GLY A 108 -5.44 -25.21 11.73
CA GLY A 108 -6.46 -26.26 11.85
C GLY A 108 -6.39 -27.37 10.79
N SER A 109 -5.95 -27.09 9.56
CA SER A 109 -5.79 -28.07 8.48
C SER A 109 -4.56 -27.78 7.61
N ASP A 110 -4.30 -28.62 6.62
CA ASP A 110 -3.39 -28.30 5.53
C ASP A 110 -4.10 -27.43 4.48
N PHE A 111 -3.30 -26.77 3.64
CA PHE A 111 -3.80 -26.00 2.50
C PHE A 111 -4.40 -26.91 1.42
N THR A 112 -5.43 -26.40 0.74
CA THR A 112 -5.85 -26.95 -0.55
C THR A 112 -5.13 -26.23 -1.71
N ALA A 113 -5.12 -26.86 -2.89
CA ALA A 113 -4.62 -26.23 -4.11
C ALA A 113 -5.32 -24.89 -4.39
N THR A 114 -6.65 -24.84 -4.23
CA THR A 114 -7.46 -23.63 -4.47
C THR A 114 -7.14 -22.46 -3.53
N GLU A 115 -6.55 -22.72 -2.36
CA GLU A 115 -6.18 -21.69 -1.39
C GLU A 115 -4.80 -21.09 -1.65
N THR A 116 -3.99 -21.73 -2.50
CA THR A 116 -2.56 -21.41 -2.63
C THR A 116 -2.11 -21.23 -4.06
N ASP A 117 -2.65 -21.99 -5.00
CA ASP A 117 -2.23 -21.97 -6.39
C ASP A 117 -2.89 -20.81 -7.13
N GLY A 118 -2.15 -20.23 -8.07
CA GLY A 118 -2.69 -19.17 -8.92
C GLY A 118 -3.84 -19.65 -9.80
N GLN A 119 -3.78 -20.91 -10.23
CA GLN A 119 -4.76 -21.55 -11.10
C GLN A 119 -4.90 -23.03 -10.75
N VAL A 120 -6.14 -23.53 -10.74
CA VAL A 120 -6.46 -24.96 -10.58
C VAL A 120 -7.37 -25.35 -11.74
N GLY A 121 -6.91 -26.27 -12.60
CA GLY A 121 -7.57 -26.55 -13.86
C GLY A 121 -7.63 -25.30 -14.75
N SER A 122 -8.82 -24.93 -15.23
CA SER A 122 -9.04 -23.71 -16.03
C SER A 122 -9.43 -22.49 -15.19
N THR A 123 -9.54 -22.62 -13.86
CA THR A 123 -10.02 -21.56 -12.97
C THR A 123 -8.85 -20.84 -12.30
N THR A 124 -8.76 -19.53 -12.49
CA THR A 124 -7.83 -18.67 -11.75
C THR A 124 -8.32 -18.50 -10.31
N HIS A 125 -7.45 -18.78 -9.34
CA HIS A 125 -7.77 -18.71 -7.91
C HIS A 125 -7.09 -17.59 -7.16
N ASN A 126 -5.79 -17.40 -7.37
CA ASN A 126 -5.01 -16.46 -6.57
C ASN A 126 -4.14 -15.60 -7.48
N ARG A 127 -4.26 -14.28 -7.36
CA ARG A 127 -3.35 -13.35 -8.02
C ARG A 127 -2.87 -12.31 -7.02
N ILE A 128 -1.63 -11.89 -7.20
CA ILE A 128 -0.99 -10.89 -6.36
C ILE A 128 -0.58 -9.72 -7.25
N ARG A 129 -0.67 -8.52 -6.71
CA ARG A 129 -0.14 -7.29 -7.28
C ARG A 129 0.51 -6.49 -6.18
N TYR A 130 1.52 -5.69 -6.53
CA TYR A 130 1.97 -4.61 -5.66
C TYR A 130 1.81 -3.24 -6.34
N VAL A 131 1.69 -2.22 -5.49
CA VAL A 131 1.67 -0.81 -5.85
C VAL A 131 2.70 -0.09 -5.01
N ILE A 132 3.52 0.72 -5.66
CA ILE A 132 4.52 1.57 -5.07
C ILE A 132 4.07 3.02 -5.25
N ILE A 133 3.97 3.72 -4.13
CA ILE A 133 3.79 5.17 -4.10
C ILE A 133 5.13 5.74 -3.66
N PRO A 134 5.93 6.31 -4.59
CA PRO A 134 7.18 6.95 -4.23
C PRO A 134 6.97 8.07 -3.21
N GLY A 135 8.00 8.36 -2.43
CA GLY A 135 7.99 9.51 -1.54
C GLY A 135 7.81 10.82 -2.30
N GLY A 136 6.94 11.67 -1.78
CA GLY A 136 6.73 13.03 -2.26
C GLY A 136 7.04 14.04 -1.16
N VAL A 137 6.19 15.06 -1.04
CA VAL A 137 6.30 16.07 0.02
C VAL A 137 5.91 15.45 1.37
N PRO A 138 6.78 15.49 2.39
CA PRO A 138 6.43 15.01 3.73
C PRO A 138 5.26 15.80 4.31
N ALA A 139 4.33 15.13 4.99
CA ALA A 139 3.21 15.80 5.67
C ALA A 139 3.62 16.58 6.92
N LYS A 140 4.89 16.50 7.35
CA LYS A 140 5.37 17.20 8.54
C LYS A 140 5.71 18.65 8.22
N LEU A 141 5.01 19.53 8.93
CA LEU A 141 5.46 20.88 9.19
C LEU A 141 6.74 20.83 10.04
N PRO A 142 7.75 21.67 9.76
CA PRO A 142 8.88 21.90 10.65
C PRO A 142 8.40 22.13 12.10
N SER A 143 9.18 21.73 13.10
CA SER A 143 8.78 21.87 14.52
C SER A 143 8.57 23.33 14.95
N ASP A 144 9.28 24.24 14.28
CA ASP A 144 9.23 25.69 14.38
C ASP A 144 8.20 26.32 13.44
N PHE A 145 7.51 25.54 12.61
CA PHE A 145 6.54 26.07 11.65
C PHE A 145 5.42 26.88 12.31
N PHE A 146 4.99 26.48 13.51
CA PHE A 146 3.97 27.20 14.26
C PHE A 146 4.49 28.45 14.99
N GLU A 147 5.81 28.70 14.96
CA GLU A 147 6.41 29.91 15.52
C GLU A 147 6.31 31.10 14.54
N ASP A 148 6.17 30.83 13.24
CA ASP A 148 5.92 31.83 12.21
C ASP A 148 4.43 31.89 11.85
N TYR A 149 3.74 32.86 12.44
CA TYR A 149 2.31 33.11 12.17
C TYR A 149 2.03 33.33 10.68
N GLN A 150 2.93 33.98 9.93
CA GLN A 150 2.72 34.25 8.51
C GLN A 150 2.84 32.97 7.68
N ALA A 151 3.80 32.10 8.01
CA ALA A 151 3.91 30.79 7.38
C ALA A 151 2.66 29.92 7.62
N VAL A 152 2.06 30.00 8.82
CA VAL A 152 0.81 29.30 9.15
C VAL A 152 -0.37 29.86 8.34
N VAL A 153 -0.51 31.19 8.27
CA VAL A 153 -1.58 31.86 7.51
C VAL A 153 -1.50 31.50 6.02
N GLU A 154 -0.30 31.53 5.44
CA GLU A 154 -0.05 31.21 4.03
C GLU A 154 -0.37 29.74 3.72
N MET A 155 0.12 28.80 4.53
CA MET A 155 -0.07 27.37 4.26
C MET A 155 -1.52 26.89 4.44
N PHE A 156 -2.25 27.44 5.41
CA PHE A 156 -3.63 27.04 5.69
C PHE A 156 -4.67 27.93 5.02
N GLY A 157 -4.24 29.01 4.34
CA GLY A 157 -5.13 29.96 3.67
C GLY A 157 -6.08 30.64 4.66
N ILE A 158 -5.59 30.99 5.85
CA ILE A 158 -6.39 31.63 6.90
C ILE A 158 -6.69 33.07 6.45
N PRO A 159 -7.95 33.50 6.37
CA PRO A 159 -8.26 34.91 6.11
C PRO A 159 -7.74 35.80 7.24
N GLU A 160 -7.11 36.93 6.91
CA GLU A 160 -6.78 37.98 7.89
C GLU A 160 -8.02 38.58 8.58
#